data_AF-A0A0Q9N6L0-F1
#
_entry.id   AF-A0A0Q9N6L0-F1
#
_cell.length_a   1.000
_cell.length_b   1.000
_cell.length_c   1.000
_cell.angle_alpha   90.00
_cell.angle_beta   90.00
_cell.angle_gamma   90.00
#
_symmetry.space_group_name_H-M   'P 1'
#
loop_
_entity.id
_entity.type
_entity.pdbx_description
1 polymer ?
#
loop_
_entity_poly.entity_id
_entity_poly.type
_entity_poly.pdbx_seq_one_letter_code
_entity_poly.pdbx_strand_id
1 'polypeptide(L)' 'MQERAIREAALVNEQLQLALNTRVLIEQAKGVIAHTAGVDMDAAFNLLWNHARANSQSLHMTAGRIVGRSLTL' A
#
# COMPACT_ATOMS: atom_id res chain seq x y z
N MET A 1 28.02 -19.22 -13.99
CA MET A 1 27.85 -18.80 -12.58
C MET A 1 27.49 -17.31 -12.49
N GLN A 2 28.30 -16.37 -13.02
CA GLN A 2 28.00 -14.92 -13.02
C GLN A 2 26.58 -14.53 -13.49
N GLU A 3 26.13 -15.08 -14.61
CA GLU A 3 24.84 -14.68 -15.22
C GLU A 3 23.62 -15.02 -14.35
N ARG A 4 23.71 -16.09 -13.55
CA ARG A 4 22.66 -16.48 -12.60
C ARG A 4 22.61 -15.50 -11.41
N ALA A 5 23.78 -15.14 -10.87
CA ALA A 5 23.87 -14.18 -9.77
C ALA A 5 23.34 -12.79 -10.18
N ILE A 6 23.61 -12.34 -11.41
CA ILE A 6 23.10 -11.08 -11.93
C ILE A 6 21.57 -11.11 -12.06
N ARG A 7 20.99 -12.21 -12.58
CA ARG A 7 19.53 -12.38 -12.67
C ARG A 7 18.85 -12.41 -11.31
N GLU A 8 19.42 -13.13 -10.35
CA GLU A 8 18.88 -13.20 -8.98
C GLU A 8 18.93 -11.83 -8.29
N ALA A 9 20.02 -11.08 -8.46
CA ALA A 9 20.12 -9.71 -7.96
C ALA A 9 19.09 -8.76 -8.57
N ALA A 10 18.84 -8.87 -9.89
CA ALA A 10 17.82 -8.07 -10.57
C ALA A 10 16.41 -8.36 -10.05
N LEU A 11 16.06 -9.63 -9.85
CA LEU A 11 14.77 -10.05 -9.32
C LEU A 11 14.53 -9.53 -7.89
N VAL A 12 15.53 -9.63 -7.01
CA VAL A 12 15.44 -9.09 -5.64
C VAL A 12 15.24 -7.58 -5.66
N ASN A 13 15.95 -6.88 -6.56
CA ASN A 13 15.82 -5.43 -6.68
C ASN A 13 14.40 -5.03 -7.12
N GLU A 14 13.82 -5.74 -8.09
CA GLU A 14 12.44 -5.54 -8.53
C GLU A 14 11.43 -5.76 -7.40
N GLN A 15 11.58 -6.84 -6.63
CA GLN A 15 10.72 -7.14 -5.49
C GLN A 15 10.80 -6.06 -4.40
N LEU A 16 12.01 -5.55 -4.12
CA LEU A 16 12.21 -4.46 -3.18
C LEU A 16 11.54 -3.17 -3.66
N GLN A 17 11.70 -2.81 -4.94
CA GLN A 17 11.06 -1.63 -5.52
C GLN A 17 9.53 -1.75 -5.45
N LEU A 18 8.97 -2.92 -5.75
CA LEU A 18 7.54 -3.17 -5.63
C LEU A 18 7.03 -3.03 -4.18
N ALA A 19 7.78 -3.57 -3.22
CA ALA A 19 7.46 -3.46 -1.80
C ALA A 19 7.50 -2.00 -1.31
N LEU A 20 8.53 -1.24 -1.71
CA LEU A 20 8.66 0.18 -1.38
C LEU A 20 7.52 1.01 -1.96
N ASN A 21 7.20 0.83 -3.24
CA ASN A 21 6.09 1.53 -3.89
C ASN A 21 4.75 1.24 -3.20
N THR A 22 4.53 -0.01 -2.81
CA THR A 22 3.33 -0.41 -2.08
C THR A 22 3.27 0.25 -0.70
N ARG A 23 4.39 0.31 0.02
CA ARG A 23 4.45 0.95 1.34
C ARG A 23 4.16 2.45 1.26
N VAL A 24 4.76 3.16 0.30
CA VAL A 24 4.52 4.60 0.11
C VAL A 24 3.04 4.87 -0.12
N LEU A 25 2.39 4.10 -0.98
CA LEU A 25 0.98 4.28 -1.29
C LEU A 25 0.07 4.03 -0.07
N ILE A 26 0.38 3.00 0.72
CA ILE A 26 -0.36 2.68 1.95
C ILE A 26 -0.21 3.79 3.00
N GLU A 27 1.01 4.30 3.22
CA GLU A 27 1.22 5.39 4.18
C GLU A 27 0.53 6.69 3.75
N GLN A 28 0.49 6.99 2.44
CA GLN A 28 -0.28 8.12 1.93
C GLN A 28 -1.78 7.95 2.18
N ALA A 29 -2.34 6.76 1.92
CA ALA A 29 -3.74 6.47 2.18
C ALA A 29 -4.09 6.59 3.68
N LYS A 30 -3.23 6.07 4.57
CA LYS A 30 -3.38 6.24 6.02
C LYS A 30 -3.42 7.73 6.40
N GLY A 31 -2.52 8.55 5.86
CA GLY A 31 -2.50 9.99 6.11
C GLY A 31 -3.79 10.69 5.67
N VAL A 32 -4.35 10.32 4.51
CA VAL A 32 -5.65 10.83 4.05
C VAL A 32 -6.75 10.46 5.04
N ILE A 33 -6.89 9.17 5.40
CA ILE A 33 -7.92 8.68 6.33
C ILE A 33 -7.78 9.31 7.71
N ALA A 34 -6.56 9.37 8.25
CA ALA A 34 -6.29 9.97 9.55
C ALA A 34 -6.76 11.43 9.60
N HIS A 35 -6.51 12.18 8.53
CA HIS A 35 -6.95 13.56 8.42
C HIS A 35 -8.47 13.68 8.25
N THR A 36 -9.10 12.87 7.40
CA THR A 36 -10.54 12.97 7.12
C THR A 36 -11.42 12.44 8.26
N ALA A 37 -11.02 11.32 8.87
CA ALA A 37 -11.76 10.68 9.95
C ALA A 37 -11.35 11.18 11.35
N GLY A 38 -10.29 11.98 11.45
CA GLY A 38 -9.80 12.51 12.74
C GLY A 38 -9.25 11.44 13.67
N VAL A 39 -8.59 10.42 13.11
CA VAL A 39 -8.07 9.26 13.84
C VAL A 39 -6.54 9.17 13.74
N ASP A 40 -5.91 8.40 14.62
CA ASP A 40 -4.48 8.12 14.51
C ASP A 40 -4.15 7.18 13.32
N MET A 41 -2.86 7.02 13.05
CA MET A 41 -2.38 6.23 11.92
C MET A 41 -2.67 4.73 12.02
N ASP A 42 -2.80 4.20 13.25
CA ASP A 42 -3.08 2.78 13.47
C ASP A 42 -4.57 2.49 13.23
N ALA A 43 -5.45 3.35 13.73
CA ALA A 43 -6.87 3.34 13.43
C ALA A 43 -7.13 3.54 11.92
N ALA A 44 -6.41 4.46 11.27
CA ALA A 44 -6.48 4.66 9.82
C ALA A 44 -6.09 3.40 9.04
N PHE A 45 -5.04 2.68 9.47
CA PHE A 45 -4.67 1.41 8.85
C PHE A 45 -5.74 0.33 9.04
N ASN A 46 -6.33 0.24 10.23
CA ASN A 46 -7.41 -0.71 10.50
C ASN A 46 -8.65 -0.43 9.64
N LEU A 47 -9.02 0.84 9.43
CA LEU A 47 -10.10 1.23 8.53
C LEU A 47 -9.80 0.82 7.08
N LEU A 48 -8.60 1.13 6.59
CA LEU A 48 -8.14 0.74 5.25
C LEU A 48 -8.18 -0.79 5.07
N TRP A 49 -7.66 -1.54 6.05
CA TRP A 49 -7.59 -3.00 5.99
C TRP A 49 -8.97 -3.65 6.07
N ASN A 50 -9.83 -3.17 6.97
CA ASN A 50 -11.20 -3.67 7.11
C ASN A 50 -12.00 -3.43 5.83
N HIS A 51 -11.89 -2.24 5.23
CA HIS A 51 -12.54 -1.95 3.94
C HIS A 51 -12.02 -2.88 2.84
N ALA A 52 -10.69 -3.02 2.70
CA ALA A 52 -10.10 -3.90 1.68
C ALA A 52 -10.60 -5.35 1.84
N ARG A 53 -10.60 -5.87 3.07
CA ARG A 53 -11.06 -7.22 3.38
C ARG A 53 -12.55 -7.42 3.11
N ALA A 54 -13.40 -6.49 3.57
CA ALA A 54 -14.84 -6.55 3.39
C ALA A 54 -15.25 -6.52 1.90
N ASN A 55 -14.43 -5.90 1.05
CA ASN A 55 -14.67 -5.79 -0.38
C ASN A 55 -13.85 -6.79 -1.22
N SER A 56 -13.10 -7.71 -0.58
CA SER A 56 -12.18 -8.63 -1.26
C SER A 56 -11.19 -7.93 -2.21
N GLN A 57 -10.73 -6.75 -1.84
CA GLN A 57 -9.80 -5.91 -2.60
C GLN A 57 -8.38 -6.02 -2.02
N SER A 58 -7.36 -5.80 -2.86
CA SER A 58 -6.01 -5.65 -2.35
C SER A 58 -5.87 -4.33 -1.60
N LEU A 59 -4.96 -4.32 -0.61
CA LEU A 59 -4.65 -3.11 0.15
C LEU A 59 -4.10 -2.01 -0.75
N HIS A 60 -3.28 -2.39 -1.74
CA HIS A 60 -2.73 -1.49 -2.76
C HIS A 60 -3.84 -0.82 -3.58
N MET A 61 -4.81 -1.59 -4.07
CA MET A 61 -5.92 -1.04 -4.86
C MET A 61 -6.81 -0.11 -4.01
N THR A 62 -7.12 -0.50 -2.77
CA THR A 62 -7.92 0.33 -1.87
C THR A 62 -7.19 1.63 -1.52
N ALA A 63 -5.90 1.55 -1.21
CA ALA A 63 -5.06 2.72 -0.93
C ALA A 63 -5.00 3.67 -2.14
N GLY A 64 -4.81 3.13 -3.35
CA GLY A 64 -4.82 3.91 -4.59
C GLY A 64 -6.15 4.65 -4.81
N ARG A 65 -7.28 4.00 -4.51
CA ARG A 65 -8.61 4.65 -4.61
C ARG A 65 -8.78 5.80 -3.62
N ILE A 66 -8.24 5.68 -2.41
CA ILE A 66 -8.30 6.72 -1.38
C ILE A 66 -7.40 7.91 -1.75
N VAL A 67 -6.15 7.65 -2.13
CA VAL A 67 -5.22 8.70 -2.58
C VAL A 67 -5.76 9.41 -3.82
N GLY A 68 -6.35 8.65 -4.75
CA GLY A 68 -7.04 9.18 -5.94
C GLY A 68 -8.42 9.79 -5.66
N ARG A 69 -8.87 9.85 -4.39
CA ARG A 69 -10.15 10.43 -3.95
C ARG A 69 -11.40 9.84 -4.63
N SER A 70 -11.30 8.61 -5.12
CA SER A 70 -12.41 7.81 -5.65
C SER A 70 -13.06 6.91 -4.59
N LEU A 71 -12.52 6.93 -3.37
CA LEU A 71 -13.01 6.29 -2.17
C LEU A 71 -12.68 7.20 -0.98
N THR A 72 -13.60 7.34 -0.03
CA THR A 72 -13.40 8.06 1.23
C THR A 72 -13.84 7.15 2.36
N LEU A 73 -13.02 7.06 3.40
CA LEU A 73 -13.26 6.31 4.63
C LEU A 73 -13.23 7.26 5.82
#